data_AF-A0A2G2KHF6-F1
#
_entry.id   AF-A0A2G2KHF6-F1
#
_cell.length_a   1.000
_cell.length_b   1.000
_cell.length_c   1.000
_cell.angle_alpha   90.00
_cell.angle_beta   90.00
_cell.angle_gamma   90.00
#
_symmetry.space_group_name_H-M   'P 1'
#
loop_
_entity.id
_entity.type
_entity.pdbx_description
1 polymer ?
#
loop_
_entity_poly.entity_id
_entity_poly.type
_entity_poly.pdbx_seq_one_letter_code
_entity_poly.pdbx_strand_id
1 'polypeptide(L)'
;MTLRSFIELSYVITVRSLILLYLMKIKIMFGLFKTKPRYNSPEERLKSEMKSKIEAMAFHMYNSSPMKDTPLGGTVLIKGINEAKDIYLARSIAVSEDYGVSRATAIEIIEDCARLVYKENID
;
A
#
# COMPACT_ATOMS: atom_id res chain seq x y z
N MET A 1 -25.47 -8.67 -54.41
CA MET A 1 -24.73 -8.12 -53.25
C MET A 1 -23.30 -7.87 -53.73
N THR A 2 -22.89 -6.62 -53.90
CA THR A 2 -21.64 -6.28 -54.61
C THR A 2 -20.43 -6.42 -53.68
N LEU A 3 -19.27 -6.76 -54.25
CA LEU A 3 -17.99 -6.90 -53.53
C LEU A 3 -17.68 -5.68 -52.64
N ARG A 4 -18.12 -4.49 -53.08
CA ARG A 4 -18.02 -3.22 -52.36
C ARG A 4 -18.80 -3.21 -51.04
N SER A 5 -20.01 -3.76 -51.02
CA SER A 5 -20.82 -3.86 -49.80
C SER A 5 -20.19 -4.80 -48.76
N PHE A 6 -19.45 -5.82 -49.20
CA PHE A 6 -18.78 -6.77 -48.32
C PHE A 6 -17.53 -6.18 -47.66
N ILE A 7 -16.78 -5.35 -48.41
CA ILE A 7 -15.60 -4.63 -47.90
C ILE A 7 -15.98 -3.55 -46.89
N GLU A 8 -17.06 -2.81 -47.15
CA GLU A 8 -17.57 -1.81 -46.19
C GLU A 8 -18.05 -2.46 -44.88
N LEU A 9 -18.76 -3.59 -44.98
CA LEU A 9 -19.24 -4.30 -43.80
C LEU A 9 -18.09 -4.87 -42.97
N SER A 10 -17.07 -5.45 -43.62
CA SER A 10 -15.91 -6.02 -42.93
C SER A 10 -15.04 -4.94 -42.27
N TYR A 11 -14.88 -3.77 -42.92
CA TYR A 11 -14.18 -2.63 -42.33
C TYR A 11 -14.90 -2.09 -41.09
N VAL A 12 -16.22 -1.91 -41.16
CA VAL A 12 -17.02 -1.42 -40.02
C VAL A 12 -16.97 -2.39 -38.83
N ILE A 13 -17.02 -3.70 -39.07
CA ILE A 13 -16.90 -4.71 -38.00
C ILE A 13 -15.51 -4.65 -37.36
N THR A 14 -14.45 -4.61 -38.17
CA THR A 14 -13.07 -4.64 -37.68
C THR A 14 -12.73 -3.40 -36.87
N VAL A 15 -13.15 -2.22 -37.33
CA VAL A 15 -12.95 -0.95 -36.61
C VAL A 15 -13.74 -0.93 -35.30
N ARG A 16 -14.98 -1.42 -35.28
CA ARG A 16 -15.78 -1.53 -34.05
C ARG A 16 -15.15 -2.49 -33.03
N SER A 17 -14.63 -3.63 -33.48
CA SER A 17 -13.91 -4.59 -32.61
C SER A 17 -12.63 -3.99 -32.03
N LEU A 18 -11.88 -3.21 -32.82
CA LEU A 18 -10.68 -2.50 -32.37
C LEU A 18 -10.98 -1.43 -31.32
N ILE A 19 -12.05 -0.66 -31.51
CA ILE A 19 -12.50 0.34 -30.53
C ILE A 19 -12.94 -0.32 -29.22
N LEU A 20 -13.67 -1.44 -29.29
CA LEU A 20 -14.08 -2.22 -28.10
C LEU A 20 -12.87 -2.77 -27.32
N LEU A 21 -11.87 -3.32 -28.03
CA LEU A 21 -10.61 -3.76 -27.43
C LEU A 21 -9.84 -2.61 -26.77
N TYR A 22 -9.82 -1.44 -27.41
CA TYR A 22 -9.17 -0.24 -26.87
C TYR A 22 -9.86 0.27 -25.60
N LEU A 23 -11.21 0.31 -25.60
CA LEU A 23 -12.00 0.69 -24.43
C LEU A 23 -11.89 -0.32 -23.28
N MET A 24 -11.77 -1.62 -23.56
CA MET A 24 -11.50 -2.63 -22.53
C MET A 24 -10.12 -2.44 -21.90
N LYS A 25 -9.07 -2.14 -22.69
CA LYS A 25 -7.74 -1.84 -22.15
C LYS A 25 -7.71 -0.59 -21.26
N ILE A 26 -8.47 0.46 -21.63
CA ILE A 26 -8.61 1.66 -20.81
C ILE A 26 -9.29 1.35 -19.47
N LYS A 27 -10.37 0.56 -19.46
CA LYS A 27 -11.03 0.14 -18.20
C LYS A 27 -10.11 -0.66 -17.28
N ILE A 28 -9.24 -1.51 -17.84
CA ILE A 28 -8.24 -2.26 -17.07
C ILE A 28 -7.17 -1.32 -16.51
N MET A 29 -6.70 -0.31 -17.26
CA MET A 29 -5.75 0.69 -16.77
C MET A 29 -6.33 1.63 -15.69
N PHE A 30 -7.64 1.89 -15.68
CA PHE A 30 -8.31 2.66 -14.63
C PHE A 30 -8.81 1.80 -13.44
N GLY A 31 -8.45 0.51 -13.42
CA GLY A 31 -8.95 -0.51 -12.48
C GLY A 31 -8.35 -0.51 -11.07
N LEU A 32 -7.85 0.62 -10.55
CA LEU A 32 -7.37 0.72 -9.16
C LEU A 32 -7.65 2.10 -8.55
N PHE A 33 -8.86 2.64 -8.74
CA PHE A 33 -9.43 3.48 -7.70
C PHE A 33 -9.72 2.58 -6.49
N LYS A 34 -8.67 2.22 -5.73
CA LYS A 34 -8.82 1.61 -4.41
C LYS A 34 -9.73 2.55 -3.63
N THR A 35 -10.96 2.10 -3.40
CA THR A 35 -11.87 2.76 -2.47
C THR A 35 -11.09 2.98 -1.19
N LYS A 36 -10.92 4.24 -0.79
CA LYS A 36 -10.21 4.54 0.46
C LYS A 36 -10.88 3.70 1.56
N PRO A 37 -10.14 2.89 2.33
CA PRO A 37 -10.72 2.13 3.41
C PRO A 37 -11.56 3.07 4.28
N ARG A 38 -12.82 2.70 4.50
CA ARG A 38 -13.73 3.48 5.34
C ARG A 38 -13.40 3.14 6.79
N TYR A 39 -12.73 4.06 7.46
CA TYR A 39 -12.39 3.92 8.89
C TYR A 39 -13.56 4.39 9.75
N ASN A 40 -13.85 3.68 10.83
CA ASN A 40 -14.94 4.05 11.74
C ASN A 40 -14.49 5.07 12.78
N SER A 41 -13.18 5.17 13.05
CA SER A 41 -12.62 6.15 13.98
C SER A 41 -11.23 6.67 13.53
N PRO A 42 -10.81 7.84 14.06
CA PRO A 42 -9.46 8.36 13.84
C PRO A 42 -8.35 7.41 14.33
N GLU A 43 -8.58 6.69 15.42
CA GLU A 43 -7.67 5.69 16.00
C GLU A 43 -7.51 4.48 15.07
N GLU A 44 -8.60 3.99 14.49
CA GLU A 44 -8.54 2.90 13.50
C GLU A 44 -7.74 3.31 12.27
N ARG A 45 -7.94 4.55 11.79
CA ARG A 45 -7.16 5.11 10.68
C ARG A 45 -5.69 5.17 11.04
N LEU A 46 -5.36 5.72 12.21
CA LEU A 46 -3.99 5.81 12.69
C LEU A 46 -3.35 4.43 12.80
N LYS A 47 -4.04 3.46 13.42
CA LYS A 47 -3.53 2.10 13.58
C LYS A 47 -3.24 1.43 12.23
N SER A 48 -4.18 1.51 11.29
CA SER A 48 -4.02 0.93 9.97
C SER A 48 -2.84 1.55 9.20
N GLU A 49 -2.77 2.87 9.15
CA GLU A 49 -1.72 3.56 8.40
C GLU A 49 -0.36 3.45 9.08
N MET A 50 -0.31 3.51 10.41
CA MET A 50 0.93 3.43 11.18
C MET A 50 1.55 2.04 11.08
N LYS A 51 0.74 0.98 11.14
CA LYS A 51 1.21 -0.39 10.87
C LYS A 51 1.89 -0.48 9.52
N SER A 52 1.22 -0.04 8.44
CA SER A 52 1.79 -0.08 7.09
C SER A 52 3.04 0.78 6.93
N LYS A 53 3.11 1.93 7.61
CA LYS A 53 4.29 2.81 7.59
C LYS A 53 5.50 2.17 8.27
N ILE A 54 5.32 1.58 9.45
CA ILE A 54 6.37 0.87 10.19
C ILE A 54 6.85 -0.34 9.38
N GLU A 55 5.92 -1.14 8.88
CA GLU A 55 6.20 -2.30 8.04
C GLU A 55 7.00 -1.92 6.79
N ALA A 56 6.54 -0.91 6.04
CA ALA A 56 7.23 -0.45 4.82
C ALA A 56 8.66 0.02 5.11
N MET A 57 8.88 0.73 6.22
CA MET A 57 10.22 1.19 6.61
C MET A 57 11.13 0.02 7.00
N ALA A 58 10.62 -0.90 7.83
CA ALA A 58 11.37 -2.09 8.23
C ALA A 58 11.78 -2.95 7.02
N PHE A 59 10.84 -3.18 6.10
CA PHE A 59 11.13 -3.93 4.86
C PHE A 59 12.05 -3.17 3.91
N HIS A 60 11.97 -1.83 3.85
CA HIS A 60 12.93 -1.05 3.06
C HIS A 60 14.36 -1.27 3.57
N MET A 61 14.56 -1.25 4.89
CA MET A 61 15.87 -1.52 5.50
C MET A 61 16.33 -2.96 5.30
N TYR A 62 15.44 -3.94 5.48
CA TYR A 62 15.73 -5.34 5.20
C TYR A 62 16.17 -5.54 3.74
N ASN A 63 15.41 -5.01 2.79
CA ASN A 63 15.68 -5.16 1.36
C ASN A 63 16.94 -4.43 0.89
N SER A 64 17.32 -3.35 1.58
CA SER A 64 18.53 -2.58 1.27
C SER A 64 19.79 -3.12 1.96
N SER A 65 19.63 -4.11 2.85
CA SER A 65 20.75 -4.67 3.62
C SER A 65 21.50 -5.75 2.83
N PRO A 66 22.83 -5.80 2.90
CA PRO A 66 23.60 -6.92 2.36
C PRO A 66 23.34 -8.24 3.08
N MET A 67 22.67 -8.20 4.25
CA MET A 67 22.31 -9.38 5.04
C MET A 67 20.91 -9.91 4.69
N LYS A 68 20.25 -9.35 3.68
CA LYS A 68 18.99 -9.88 3.14
C LYS A 68 19.14 -11.37 2.81
N ASP A 69 18.15 -12.17 3.17
CA ASP A 69 18.07 -13.61 2.92
C ASP A 69 19.20 -14.45 3.57
N THR A 70 19.98 -13.84 4.47
CA THR A 70 20.94 -14.55 5.33
C THR A 70 20.29 -14.95 6.66
N PRO A 71 20.89 -15.85 7.45
CA PRO A 71 20.44 -16.13 8.82
C PRO A 71 20.40 -14.89 9.73
N LEU A 72 21.13 -13.83 9.39
CA LEU A 72 21.14 -12.56 10.11
C LEU A 72 20.07 -11.57 9.61
N GLY A 73 19.37 -11.88 8.51
CA GLY A 73 18.36 -11.01 7.91
C GLY A 73 17.23 -10.64 8.89
N GLY A 74 16.84 -11.58 9.77
CA GLY A 74 15.87 -11.31 10.83
C GLY A 74 16.31 -10.20 11.80
N THR A 75 17.62 -10.11 12.10
CA THR A 75 18.14 -9.06 13.01
C THR A 75 18.06 -7.67 12.38
N VAL A 76 18.25 -7.57 11.07
CA VAL A 76 18.06 -6.32 10.31
C VAL A 76 16.60 -5.92 10.33
N LEU A 77 15.67 -6.86 10.16
CA LEU A 77 14.24 -6.58 10.21
C LEU A 77 13.83 -6.08 11.60
N ILE A 78 14.30 -6.72 12.68
CA ILE A 78 14.10 -6.26 14.06
C ILE A 78 14.60 -4.83 14.25
N LYS A 79 15.82 -4.55 13.78
CA LYS A 79 16.41 -3.21 13.84
C LYS A 79 15.55 -2.20 13.09
N GLY A 80 15.06 -2.54 11.91
CA GLY A 80 14.21 -1.65 11.12
C GLY A 80 12.85 -1.36 11.76
N ILE A 81 12.24 -2.33 12.44
CA ILE A 81 11.01 -2.12 13.21
C ILE A 81 11.27 -1.14 14.36
N ASN A 82 12.36 -1.32 15.10
CA ASN A 82 12.70 -0.45 16.22
C ASN A 82 13.03 0.98 15.77
N GLU A 83 13.81 1.14 14.70
CA GLU A 83 14.12 2.47 14.14
C GLU A 83 12.85 3.18 13.65
N ALA A 84 11.96 2.45 12.95
CA ALA A 84 10.68 3.01 12.52
C ALA A 84 9.82 3.47 13.70
N LYS A 85 9.72 2.63 14.75
CA LYS A 85 9.02 2.96 15.99
C LYS A 85 9.58 4.26 16.60
N ASP A 86 10.89 4.35 16.78
CA ASP A 86 11.54 5.49 17.42
C ASP A 86 11.34 6.79 16.61
N ILE A 87 11.40 6.71 15.27
CA ILE A 87 11.08 7.85 14.38
C ILE A 87 9.65 8.33 14.58
N TYR A 88 8.67 7.43 14.63
CA TYR A 88 7.27 7.82 14.79
C TYR A 88 6.94 8.27 16.22
N LEU A 89 7.59 7.71 17.24
CA LEU A 89 7.48 8.18 18.62
C LEU A 89 8.03 9.60 18.80
N ALA A 90 9.19 9.89 18.19
CA ALA A 90 9.75 11.24 18.16
C ALA A 90 8.81 12.24 17.48
N ARG A 91 8.02 11.77 16.50
CA ARG A 91 7.01 12.54 15.78
C ARG A 91 5.60 12.45 16.38
N SER A 92 5.45 11.90 17.59
CA SER A 92 4.14 11.64 18.22
C SER A 92 3.22 12.86 18.30
N ILE A 93 3.78 14.06 18.48
CA ILE A 93 3.01 15.32 18.49
C ILE A 93 2.35 15.56 17.12
N ALA A 94 3.15 15.58 16.05
CA ALA A 94 2.64 15.78 14.69
C ALA A 94 1.67 14.66 14.27
N VAL A 95 1.95 13.41 14.65
CA VAL A 95 1.04 12.29 14.41
C VAL A 95 -0.28 12.49 15.16
N SER A 96 -0.26 12.99 16.38
CA SER A 96 -1.49 13.24 17.13
C SER A 96 -2.34 14.34 16.49
N GLU A 97 -1.71 15.39 15.97
CA GLU A 97 -2.37 16.50 15.28
C GLU A 97 -2.96 16.07 13.93
N ASP A 98 -2.20 15.33 13.10
CA ASP A 98 -2.62 14.85 11.78
C ASP A 98 -3.87 13.96 11.82
N TYR A 99 -4.04 13.21 12.92
CA TYR A 99 -5.15 12.28 13.10
C TYR A 99 -6.21 12.77 14.08
N GLY A 100 -5.98 13.87 14.80
CA GLY A 100 -6.93 14.40 15.77
C GLY A 100 -7.15 13.49 16.98
N VAL A 101 -6.09 12.80 17.44
CA VAL A 101 -6.09 11.93 18.62
C VAL A 101 -5.20 12.53 19.71
N SER A 102 -5.32 12.05 20.95
CA SER A 102 -4.40 12.47 22.00
C SER A 102 -2.97 11.97 21.72
N ARG A 103 -1.95 12.70 22.16
CA ARG A 103 -0.54 12.26 22.05
C ARG A 103 -0.31 10.92 22.76
N ALA A 104 -0.93 10.70 23.92
CA ALA A 104 -0.81 9.45 24.67
C ALA A 104 -1.36 8.27 23.84
N THR A 105 -2.56 8.42 23.28
CA THR A 105 -3.18 7.44 22.39
C THR A 105 -2.33 7.19 21.14
N ALA A 106 -1.75 8.24 20.55
CA ALA A 106 -0.87 8.09 19.40
C ALA A 106 0.39 7.26 19.74
N ILE A 107 1.02 7.52 20.88
CA ILE A 107 2.18 6.76 21.37
C ILE A 107 1.80 5.29 21.58
N GLU A 108 0.71 5.01 22.29
CA GLU A 108 0.22 3.64 22.53
C GLU A 108 -0.02 2.90 21.20
N ILE A 109 -0.67 3.54 20.23
CA ILE A 109 -0.93 2.95 18.92
C ILE A 109 0.38 2.69 18.15
N ILE A 110 1.36 3.60 18.20
CA ILE A 110 2.66 3.40 17.54
C ILE A 110 3.39 2.18 18.13
N GLU A 111 3.45 2.09 19.46
CA GLU A 111 4.08 0.96 20.16
C GLU A 111 3.36 -0.38 19.84
N ASP A 112 2.03 -0.37 19.87
CA ASP A 112 1.22 -1.53 19.51
C ASP A 112 1.43 -1.96 18.06
N CYS A 113 1.53 -1.00 17.13
CA CYS A 113 1.79 -1.30 15.73
C CYS A 113 3.17 -1.93 15.55
N ALA A 114 4.21 -1.41 16.20
CA ALA A 114 5.55 -1.99 16.15
C ALA A 114 5.57 -3.43 16.70
N ARG A 115 4.89 -3.67 17.82
CA ARG A 115 4.73 -5.00 18.42
C ARG A 115 3.98 -5.97 17.50
N LEU A 116 2.93 -5.51 16.83
CA LEU A 116 2.18 -6.33 15.86
C LEU A 116 3.03 -6.69 14.64
N VAL A 117 3.75 -5.72 14.06
CA VAL A 117 4.64 -5.97 12.92
C VAL A 117 5.74 -6.96 13.31
N TYR A 118 6.31 -6.82 14.50
CA TYR A 118 7.28 -7.78 15.02
C TYR A 118 6.69 -9.20 15.08
N LYS A 119 5.54 -9.36 15.73
CA LYS A 119 4.87 -10.65 15.89
C LYS A 119 4.46 -11.29 14.56
N GLU A 120 4.06 -10.51 13.57
CA GLU A 120 3.61 -11.03 12.27
C GLU A 120 4.76 -11.44 11.34
N ASN A 121 5.98 -10.96 11.56
CA ASN A 121 7.09 -11.13 10.62
C ASN A 121 8.32 -11.83 11.20
N ILE A 122 8.38 -12.04 12.52
CA ILE A 122 9.56 -12.59 13.22
C ILE A 122 9.18 -13.78 14.10
N ASP A 123 8.12 -13.66 14.91
CA ASP A 123 7.61 -14.75 15.76
C ASP A 123 6.85 -15.82 14.95
#